data_AF-A0A9W6J287-F1
#
_entry.id   AF-A0A9W6J287-F1
#
_cell.length_a   1.000
_cell.length_b   1.000
_cell.length_c   1.000
_cell.angle_alpha   90.00
_cell.angle_beta   90.00
_cell.angle_gamma   90.00
#
_symmetry.space_group_name_H-M   'P 1'
#
loop_
_entity.id
_entity.type
_entity.pdbx_description
1 polymer ?
#
loop_
_entity_poly.entity_id
_entity_poly.type
_entity_poly.pdbx_seq_one_letter_code
_entity_poly.pdbx_strand_id
1 'polypeptide(L)'
;MQQTPPDAFRPAAADPVPTEVFADHVVIRPPNELGAKAARPAQVRDGGERAVVVRAEHALKLLSQEFDVWMDVEMERLEQARIDLAQTRSKPATEALYRSVHDLRGQAATLGFPLVGEIADGLCSLMERLGDLPPPPTVVDPHVEAIRAMVREQVRSRDNPVGVALVGHLAELREAVATRLAVK
;
A
#
# COMPACT_ATOMS: atom_id res chain seq x y z
N MET A 1 -34.08 17.48 -56.45
CA MET A 1 -32.63 17.15 -56.38
C MET A 1 -32.43 16.37 -55.10
N GLN A 2 -32.13 15.07 -55.21
CA GLN A 2 -32.09 14.11 -54.11
C GLN A 2 -30.84 14.36 -53.24
N GLN A 3 -31.01 14.38 -51.91
CA GLN A 3 -29.92 14.41 -50.95
C GLN A 3 -29.36 12.99 -50.79
N THR A 4 -28.06 12.82 -51.02
CA THR A 4 -27.33 11.57 -50.79
C THR A 4 -27.07 11.43 -49.28
N PRO A 5 -27.36 10.27 -48.65
CA PRO A 5 -27.10 10.08 -47.23
C PRO A 5 -25.59 9.98 -46.95
N PRO A 6 -25.12 10.36 -45.74
CA PRO A 6 -23.71 10.30 -45.37
C PRO A 6 -23.23 8.84 -45.34
N ASP A 7 -22.04 8.65 -45.91
CA ASP A 7 -21.36 7.37 -46.07
C ASP A 7 -21.29 6.63 -44.73
N ALA A 8 -21.96 5.48 -44.64
CA ALA A 8 -21.92 4.64 -43.46
C ALA A 8 -20.47 4.21 -43.21
N PHE A 9 -20.01 4.31 -41.96
CA PHE A 9 -18.69 3.83 -41.55
C PHE A 9 -18.49 2.40 -42.06
N ARG A 10 -17.67 2.27 -43.11
CA ARG A 10 -17.28 1.00 -43.69
C ARG A 10 -16.02 0.58 -42.94
N PRO A 11 -16.07 -0.38 -42.01
CA PRO A 11 -14.84 -0.84 -41.38
C PRO A 11 -13.93 -1.38 -42.49
N ALA A 12 -12.71 -0.87 -42.56
CA ALA A 12 -11.67 -1.46 -43.40
C ALA A 12 -11.59 -2.95 -43.06
N ALA A 13 -11.54 -3.81 -44.08
CA ALA A 13 -11.41 -5.24 -43.86
C ALA A 13 -10.16 -5.47 -42.99
N ALA A 14 -10.36 -5.97 -41.76
CA ALA A 14 -9.25 -6.28 -40.87
C ALA A 14 -8.44 -7.41 -41.50
N ASP A 15 -7.13 -7.20 -41.62
CA ASP A 15 -6.22 -8.23 -42.11
C ASP A 15 -6.36 -9.50 -41.25
N PRO A 16 -6.33 -10.71 -41.85
CA PRO A 16 -6.52 -11.94 -41.13
C PRO A 16 -5.44 -12.10 -40.06
N VAL A 17 -5.85 -12.17 -38.79
CA VAL A 17 -4.92 -12.30 -37.68
C VAL A 17 -4.32 -13.71 -37.67
N PRO A 18 -2.98 -13.86 -37.66
CA PRO A 18 -2.33 -15.15 -37.55
C PRO A 18 -2.85 -15.93 -36.34
N THR A 19 -3.41 -17.11 -36.60
CA THR A 19 -4.09 -17.95 -35.61
C THR A 19 -3.51 -19.36 -35.66
N GLU A 20 -2.92 -19.82 -34.56
CA GLU A 20 -2.42 -21.19 -34.36
C GLU A 20 -3.44 -21.96 -33.50
N VAL A 21 -3.96 -23.08 -34.01
CA VAL A 21 -4.94 -23.91 -33.30
C VAL A 21 -4.25 -25.15 -32.73
N PHE A 22 -4.35 -25.34 -31.41
CA PHE A 22 -3.90 -26.49 -30.66
C PHE A 22 -5.11 -27.33 -30.20
N ALA A 23 -4.86 -28.55 -29.69
CA ALA A 23 -5.92 -29.50 -29.35
C ALA A 23 -6.89 -28.99 -28.26
N ASP A 24 -6.43 -28.12 -27.38
CA ASP A 24 -7.15 -27.59 -26.22
C ASP A 24 -7.31 -26.06 -26.24
N HIS A 25 -6.62 -25.35 -27.14
CA HIS A 25 -6.66 -23.89 -27.20
C HIS A 25 -6.31 -23.30 -28.57
N VAL A 26 -6.61 -22.03 -28.76
CA VAL A 26 -6.29 -21.26 -29.98
C VAL A 26 -5.45 -20.05 -29.60
N VAL A 27 -4.30 -19.88 -30.25
CA VAL A 27 -3.39 -18.75 -30.06
C VAL A 27 -3.56 -17.77 -31.22
N ILE A 28 -4.02 -16.57 -30.92
CA ILE A 28 -4.15 -15.47 -31.87
C ILE A 28 -2.99 -14.51 -31.63
N ARG A 29 -2.17 -14.21 -32.65
CA ARG A 29 -1.06 -13.26 -32.56
C ARG A 29 -1.30 -12.03 -33.45
N PRO A 30 -1.98 -10.98 -32.93
CA PRO A 30 -2.12 -9.72 -33.63
C PRO A 30 -0.75 -9.14 -34.01
N PRO A 31 -0.61 -8.52 -35.20
CA PRO A 31 0.60 -7.80 -35.56
C PRO A 31 0.95 -6.75 -34.50
N ASN A 32 2.18 -6.75 -34.01
CA ASN A 32 2.61 -5.80 -32.98
C ASN A 32 2.93 -4.43 -33.62
N GLU A 33 1.91 -3.58 -33.76
CA GLU A 33 2.05 -2.19 -34.21
C GLU A 33 2.42 -1.21 -33.10
N LEU A 34 2.64 -1.68 -31.86
CA LEU A 34 2.89 -0.80 -30.71
C LEU A 34 4.12 0.07 -30.98
N GLY A 35 5.16 -0.46 -31.63
CA GLY A 35 6.34 0.32 -32.00
C GLY A 35 6.05 1.51 -32.91
N ALA A 36 5.16 1.35 -33.89
CA ALA A 36 4.77 2.41 -34.82
C ALA A 36 3.93 3.51 -34.16
N LYS A 37 3.17 3.16 -33.10
CA LYS A 37 2.30 4.11 -32.38
C LYS A 37 2.96 4.69 -31.12
N ALA A 38 3.91 3.99 -30.51
CA ALA A 38 4.61 4.40 -29.30
C ALA A 38 5.92 5.14 -29.58
N ALA A 39 6.55 4.95 -30.74
CA ALA A 39 7.77 5.67 -31.12
C ALA A 39 7.47 7.06 -31.68
N ARG A 40 6.88 7.94 -30.85
CA ARG A 40 7.16 9.37 -30.99
C ARG A 40 8.34 9.65 -30.05
N PRO A 41 9.59 9.74 -30.55
CA PRO A 41 10.65 10.30 -29.72
C PRO A 41 10.16 11.69 -29.31
N ALA A 42 9.95 11.87 -28.01
CA ALA A 42 9.65 13.18 -27.47
C ALA A 42 10.76 14.12 -27.97
N GLN A 43 10.40 15.13 -28.76
CA GLN A 43 11.32 16.22 -29.03
C GLN A 43 11.59 16.84 -27.67
N VAL A 44 12.74 16.50 -27.07
CA VAL A 44 13.24 17.12 -25.84
C VAL A 44 13.57 18.56 -26.20
N ARG A 45 12.54 19.41 -26.22
CA ARG A 45 12.69 20.85 -26.33
C ARG A 45 12.99 21.37 -24.94
N ASP A 46 14.30 21.49 -24.75
CA ASP A 46 15.02 22.44 -23.91
C ASP A 46 14.98 22.28 -22.39
N GLY A 47 16.19 22.33 -21.83
CA GLY A 47 16.55 21.90 -20.49
C GLY A 47 17.33 20.59 -20.56
N GLY A 48 18.66 20.65 -20.71
CA GLY A 48 19.54 19.48 -20.71
C GLY A 48 19.35 18.56 -19.49
N GLU A 49 20.10 17.46 -19.40
CA GLU A 49 19.95 16.39 -18.37
C GLU A 49 19.68 16.92 -16.95
N ARG A 50 20.34 18.00 -16.53
CA ARG A 50 20.12 18.66 -15.23
C ARG A 50 18.71 19.22 -15.04
N ALA A 51 18.10 19.84 -16.04
CA ALA A 51 16.75 20.39 -15.93
C ALA A 51 15.69 19.27 -15.85
N VAL A 52 15.96 18.12 -16.49
CA VAL A 52 15.12 16.93 -16.36
C VAL A 52 15.22 16.36 -14.94
N VAL A 53 16.42 16.23 -14.39
CA VAL A 53 16.64 15.78 -13.00
C VAL A 53 15.95 16.72 -12.00
N VAL A 54 16.13 18.04 -12.12
CA VAL A 54 15.50 19.02 -11.24
C VAL A 54 13.96 18.94 -11.30
N ARG A 55 13.38 18.76 -12.49
CA ARG A 55 11.93 18.57 -12.64
C ARG A 55 11.45 17.29 -11.96
N ALA A 56 12.22 16.20 -12.08
CA ALA A 56 11.91 14.93 -11.44
C ALA A 56 12.00 15.02 -9.90
N GLU A 57 13.05 15.64 -9.35
CA GLU A 57 13.20 15.88 -7.92
C GLU A 57 12.07 16.76 -7.36
N HIS A 58 11.66 17.79 -8.09
CA HIS A 58 10.54 18.64 -7.71
C HIS A 58 9.22 17.86 -7.69
N ALA A 59 8.96 17.02 -8.69
CA ALA A 59 7.78 16.16 -8.72
C ALA A 59 7.78 15.16 -7.55
N LEU A 60 8.93 14.55 -7.25
CA LEU A 60 9.06 13.64 -6.11
C LEU A 60 8.84 14.35 -4.77
N LYS A 61 9.33 15.59 -4.64
CA LYS A 61 9.13 16.41 -3.44
C LYS A 61 7.66 16.74 -3.21
N LEU A 62 6.90 17.06 -4.26
CA LEU A 62 5.46 17.28 -4.16
C LEU A 62 4.74 16.01 -3.70
N LEU A 63 5.05 14.85 -4.31
CA LEU A 63 4.47 13.57 -3.92
C LEU A 63 4.80 13.20 -2.47
N SER A 64 6.02 13.47 -2.02
CA SER A 64 6.44 13.19 -0.64
C SER A 64 5.65 13.99 0.41
N GLN A 65 5.09 15.15 0.07
CA GLN A 65 4.25 15.92 0.98
C GLN A 65 2.88 15.27 1.17
N GLU A 66 2.38 14.56 0.16
CA GLU A 66 1.12 13.82 0.26
C GLU A 66 1.25 12.62 1.21
N PHE A 67 2.46 12.04 1.34
CA PHE A 67 2.70 10.89 2.21
C PHE A 67 2.46 11.19 3.69
N ASP A 68 2.77 12.41 4.14
CA ASP A 68 2.54 12.80 5.53
C ASP A 68 1.04 12.90 5.83
N VAL A 69 0.28 13.51 4.89
CA VAL A 69 -1.19 13.58 4.98
C VAL A 69 -1.80 12.19 4.98
N TRP A 70 -1.31 11.28 4.13
CA TRP A 70 -1.80 9.90 4.09
C TRP A 70 -1.48 9.16 5.39
N MET A 71 -0.28 9.34 5.94
CA MET A 71 0.09 8.74 7.23
C MET A 71 -0.80 9.27 8.36
N ASP A 72 -1.08 10.56 8.41
CA ASP A 72 -1.97 11.16 9.41
C ASP A 72 -3.38 10.55 9.35
N VAL A 73 -3.94 10.39 8.14
CA VAL A 73 -5.23 9.71 7.94
C VAL A 73 -5.20 8.27 8.44
N GLU A 74 -4.11 7.53 8.18
CA GLU A 74 -3.97 6.17 8.71
C GLU A 74 -3.81 6.14 10.23
N MET A 75 -3.19 7.15 10.85
CA MET A 75 -3.12 7.28 12.31
C MET A 75 -4.50 7.53 12.94
N GLU A 76 -5.31 8.38 12.31
CA GLU A 76 -6.70 8.63 12.75
C GLU A 76 -7.54 7.36 12.65
N ARG A 77 -7.42 6.63 11.53
CA ARG A 77 -8.14 5.37 11.31
C ARG A 77 -7.74 4.30 12.32
N LEU A 78 -6.43 4.18 12.61
CA LEU A 78 -5.92 3.25 13.61
C LEU A 78 -6.43 3.56 15.00
N GLU A 79 -6.41 4.84 15.38
CA GLU A 79 -6.90 5.30 16.68
C GLU A 79 -8.40 5.02 16.84
N GLN A 80 -9.21 5.32 15.82
CA GLN A 80 -10.64 5.03 15.86
C GLN A 80 -10.90 3.53 16.01
N ALA A 81 -10.18 2.68 15.27
CA ALA A 81 -10.32 1.23 15.39
C ALA A 81 -9.93 0.71 16.78
N ARG A 82 -8.91 1.32 17.42
CA ARG A 82 -8.53 1.03 18.81
C ARG A 82 -9.65 1.37 19.78
N ILE A 83 -10.26 2.55 19.64
CA ILE A 83 -11.37 3.01 20.49
C ILE A 83 -12.57 2.07 20.34
N ASP A 84 -12.96 1.74 19.10
CA ASP A 84 -14.10 0.86 18.80
C ASP A 84 -13.89 -0.56 19.38
N LEU A 85 -12.66 -1.07 19.29
CA LEU A 85 -12.29 -2.34 19.89
C LEU A 85 -12.37 -2.28 21.42
N ALA A 86 -11.89 -1.21 22.05
CA ALA A 86 -11.94 -1.05 23.50
C ALA A 86 -13.37 -1.02 24.03
N GLN A 87 -14.30 -0.40 23.30
CA GLN A 87 -15.71 -0.28 23.68
C GLN A 87 -16.50 -1.58 23.46
N THR A 88 -16.35 -2.22 22.30
CA THR A 88 -17.25 -3.31 21.90
C THR A 88 -16.66 -4.70 22.11
N ARG A 89 -15.33 -4.84 21.99
CA ARG A 89 -14.61 -6.13 21.97
C ARG A 89 -15.21 -7.16 21.01
N SER A 90 -15.85 -6.70 19.94
CA SER A 90 -16.58 -7.52 18.99
C SER A 90 -15.67 -8.03 17.86
N LYS A 91 -16.12 -9.08 17.15
CA LYS A 91 -15.42 -9.58 15.95
C LYS A 91 -15.27 -8.49 14.87
N PRO A 92 -16.33 -7.72 14.49
CA PRO A 92 -16.19 -6.64 13.53
C PRO A 92 -15.18 -5.56 13.96
N ALA A 93 -15.12 -5.21 15.25
CA ALA A 93 -14.13 -4.25 15.76
C ALA A 93 -12.70 -4.81 15.71
N THR A 94 -12.54 -6.10 15.98
CA THR A 94 -11.24 -6.80 15.85
C THR A 94 -10.78 -6.82 14.40
N GLU A 95 -11.68 -7.11 13.45
CA GLU A 95 -11.40 -7.08 12.01
C GLU A 95 -11.11 -5.65 11.51
N ALA A 96 -11.76 -4.64 12.06
CA ALA A 96 -11.48 -3.24 11.74
C ALA A 96 -10.07 -2.82 12.18
N LEU A 97 -9.68 -3.19 13.42
CA LEU A 97 -8.33 -2.96 13.90
C LEU A 97 -7.31 -3.72 13.04
N TYR A 98 -7.56 -5.01 12.77
CA TYR A 98 -6.66 -5.83 11.97
C TYR A 98 -6.42 -5.22 10.59
N ARG A 99 -7.48 -4.78 9.90
CA ARG A 99 -7.36 -4.13 8.59
C ARG A 99 -6.53 -2.86 8.65
N SER A 100 -6.76 -2.00 9.64
CA SER A 100 -5.98 -0.76 9.79
C SER A 100 -4.49 -1.04 10.05
N VAL A 101 -4.17 -1.99 10.93
CA VAL A 101 -2.79 -2.38 11.21
C VAL A 101 -2.15 -3.05 9.98
N HIS A 102 -2.89 -3.87 9.25
CA HIS A 102 -2.43 -4.53 8.03
C HIS A 102 -2.14 -3.53 6.89
N ASP A 103 -2.99 -2.52 6.71
CA ASP A 103 -2.76 -1.45 5.73
C ASP A 103 -1.45 -0.70 6.07
N LEU A 104 -1.27 -0.35 7.35
CA LEU A 104 -0.02 0.28 7.84
C LEU A 104 1.21 -0.58 7.60
N ARG A 105 1.13 -1.89 7.86
CA ARG A 105 2.22 -2.84 7.56
C ARG A 105 2.68 -2.72 6.09
N GLY A 106 1.72 -2.64 5.16
CA GLY A 106 2.02 -2.57 3.72
C GLY A 106 2.48 -1.18 3.25
N GLN A 107 2.01 -0.11 3.89
CA GLN A 107 2.23 1.26 3.42
C GLN A 107 3.38 1.97 4.14
N ALA A 108 3.69 1.62 5.38
CA ALA A 108 4.59 2.40 6.23
C ALA A 108 6.00 2.58 5.62
N ALA A 109 6.57 1.54 4.99
CA ALA A 109 7.86 1.66 4.31
C ALA A 109 7.81 2.65 3.13
N THR A 110 6.73 2.63 2.35
CA THR A 110 6.50 3.56 1.22
C THR A 110 6.33 4.99 1.70
N LEU A 111 5.67 5.19 2.85
CA LEU A 111 5.47 6.49 3.49
C LEU A 111 6.71 6.98 4.28
N GLY A 112 7.79 6.18 4.31
CA GLY A 112 9.05 6.55 4.95
C GLY A 112 9.13 6.26 6.45
N PHE A 113 8.28 5.39 6.99
CA PHE A 113 8.26 4.95 8.39
C PHE A 113 8.48 3.43 8.52
N PRO A 114 9.66 2.92 8.13
CA PRO A 114 9.90 1.47 8.06
C PRO A 114 9.70 0.75 9.40
N LEU A 115 10.12 1.36 10.51
CA LEU A 115 9.96 0.76 11.84
C LEU A 115 8.50 0.71 12.30
N VAL A 116 7.65 1.65 11.86
CA VAL A 116 6.19 1.57 12.09
C VAL A 116 5.62 0.33 11.41
N GLY A 117 6.09 0.04 10.19
CA GLY A 117 5.72 -1.19 9.48
C GLY A 117 6.10 -2.46 10.24
N GLU A 118 7.26 -2.47 10.89
CA GLU A 118 7.72 -3.61 11.72
C GLU A 118 6.87 -3.80 12.99
N ILE A 119 6.46 -2.71 13.65
CA ILE A 119 5.53 -2.78 14.79
C ILE A 119 4.16 -3.32 14.34
N ALA A 120 3.66 -2.82 13.21
CA ALA A 120 2.38 -3.23 12.64
C ALA A 120 2.40 -4.71 12.22
N ASP A 121 3.47 -5.17 11.56
CA ASP A 121 3.69 -6.57 11.19
C ASP A 121 3.62 -7.48 12.41
N GLY A 122 4.35 -7.14 13.47
CA GLY A 122 4.35 -7.92 14.71
C GLY A 122 2.97 -7.99 15.38
N LEU A 123 2.20 -6.90 15.37
CA LEU A 123 0.84 -6.88 15.90
C LEU A 123 -0.11 -7.73 15.03
N CYS A 124 -0.02 -7.65 13.70
CA CYS A 124 -0.75 -8.52 12.79
C CYS A 124 -0.48 -9.99 13.09
N SER A 125 0.79 -10.39 13.21
CA SER A 125 1.14 -11.79 13.52
C SER A 125 0.60 -12.26 14.87
N LEU A 126 0.50 -11.38 15.87
CA LEU A 126 -0.19 -11.73 17.12
C LEU A 126 -1.69 -11.94 16.89
N MET A 127 -2.36 -11.03 16.19
CA MET A 127 -3.80 -11.12 15.92
C MET A 127 -4.14 -12.36 15.10
N GLU A 128 -3.34 -12.71 14.10
CA GLU A 128 -3.47 -13.95 13.32
C GLU A 128 -3.38 -15.20 14.21
N ARG A 129 -2.46 -15.23 15.18
CA ARG A 129 -2.33 -16.32 16.17
C ARG A 129 -3.54 -16.42 17.11
N LEU A 130 -4.21 -15.31 17.39
CA LEU A 130 -5.41 -15.27 18.25
C LEU A 130 -6.68 -15.70 17.51
N GLY A 131 -6.69 -15.65 16.18
CA GLY A 131 -7.85 -15.97 15.36
C GLY A 131 -9.03 -15.04 15.67
N ASP A 132 -10.16 -15.62 16.09
CA ASP A 132 -11.38 -14.86 16.42
C ASP A 132 -11.35 -14.19 17.80
N LEU A 133 -10.32 -14.44 18.62
CA LEU A 133 -10.22 -13.84 19.95
C LEU A 133 -9.74 -12.38 19.86
N PRO A 134 -10.44 -11.42 20.49
CA PRO A 134 -10.04 -10.02 20.46
C PRO A 134 -8.72 -9.81 21.22
N PRO A 135 -7.72 -9.13 20.63
CA PRO A 135 -6.43 -8.93 21.27
C PRO A 135 -6.57 -8.09 22.54
N PRO A 136 -5.84 -8.43 23.62
CA PRO A 136 -5.97 -7.73 24.89
C PRO A 136 -5.45 -6.28 24.77
N PRO A 137 -6.08 -5.31 25.47
CA PRO A 137 -5.62 -3.91 25.46
C PRO A 137 -4.17 -3.73 25.90
N THR A 138 -3.69 -4.61 26.79
CA THR A 138 -2.30 -4.63 27.26
C THR A 138 -1.26 -4.81 26.16
N VAL A 139 -1.67 -5.28 24.98
CA VAL A 139 -0.81 -5.30 23.78
C VAL A 139 -1.22 -4.22 22.80
N VAL A 140 -2.52 -4.06 22.53
CA VAL A 140 -2.99 -3.09 21.52
C VAL A 140 -2.57 -1.67 21.85
N ASP A 141 -2.79 -1.21 23.08
CA ASP A 141 -2.54 0.19 23.46
C ASP A 141 -1.06 0.58 23.32
N PRO A 142 -0.09 -0.20 23.85
CA PRO A 142 1.33 0.13 23.65
C PRO A 142 1.77 0.14 22.18
N HIS A 143 1.20 -0.73 21.32
CA HIS A 143 1.56 -0.76 19.90
C HIS A 143 1.03 0.46 19.16
N VAL A 144 -0.24 0.80 19.38
CA VAL A 144 -0.85 1.98 18.73
C VAL A 144 -0.20 3.26 19.23
N GLU A 145 0.07 3.39 20.53
CA GLU A 145 0.75 4.57 21.07
C GLU A 145 2.18 4.69 20.52
N ALA A 146 2.92 3.59 20.44
CA ALA A 146 4.25 3.58 19.85
C ALA A 146 4.24 4.01 18.38
N ILE A 147 3.33 3.46 17.58
CA ILE A 147 3.16 3.82 16.17
C ILE A 147 2.88 5.33 16.05
N ARG A 148 1.90 5.84 16.81
CA ARG A 148 1.53 7.27 16.79
C ARG A 148 2.68 8.17 17.25
N ALA A 149 3.42 7.76 18.29
CA ALA A 149 4.58 8.50 18.76
C ALA A 149 5.69 8.54 17.70
N MET A 150 5.98 7.43 17.03
CA MET A 150 7.01 7.39 15.99
C MET A 150 6.66 8.25 14.78
N VAL A 151 5.39 8.29 14.37
CA VAL A 151 4.92 9.18 13.30
C VAL A 151 5.04 10.65 13.74
N ARG A 152 4.56 10.99 14.94
CA ARG A 152 4.64 12.36 15.48
C ARG A 152 6.08 12.87 15.61
N GLU A 153 6.98 12.02 16.10
CA GLU A 153 8.41 12.35 16.26
C GLU A 153 9.21 12.15 14.97
N GLN A 154 8.56 11.85 13.85
CA GLN A 154 9.17 11.72 12.52
C GLN A 154 10.33 10.71 12.47
N VAL A 155 10.13 9.54 13.12
CA VAL A 155 11.12 8.46 13.16
C VAL A 155 11.12 7.69 11.83
N ARG A 156 11.88 8.22 10.86
CA ARG A 156 11.94 7.70 9.48
C ARG A 156 13.09 6.74 9.20
N SER A 157 14.16 6.82 10.00
CA SER A 157 15.33 5.95 9.82
C SER A 157 15.12 4.58 10.47
N ARG A 158 15.51 3.51 9.76
CA ARG A 158 15.57 2.14 10.31
C ARG A 158 16.55 2.02 11.47
N ASP A 159 17.60 2.85 11.47
CA ASP A 159 18.67 2.79 12.45
C ASP A 159 18.43 3.75 13.64
N ASN A 160 17.23 4.34 13.75
CA ASN A 160 16.91 5.19 14.89
C ASN A 160 16.97 4.37 16.19
N PRO A 161 17.88 4.69 17.13
CA PRO A 161 18.13 3.83 18.29
C PRO A 161 16.92 3.71 19.20
N VAL A 162 16.11 4.78 19.33
CA VAL A 162 14.89 4.78 20.13
C VAL A 162 13.82 3.92 19.46
N GLY A 163 13.64 4.07 18.15
CA GLY A 163 12.70 3.27 17.37
C GLY A 163 13.02 1.78 17.41
N VAL A 164 14.29 1.42 17.22
CA VAL A 164 14.77 0.02 17.28
C VAL A 164 14.54 -0.58 18.67
N ALA A 165 14.88 0.15 19.74
CA ALA A 165 14.63 -0.30 21.10
C ALA A 165 13.14 -0.51 21.38
N LEU A 166 12.28 0.38 20.88
CA LEU A 166 10.83 0.29 21.02
C LEU A 166 10.25 -0.92 20.29
N VAL A 167 10.69 -1.18 19.05
CA VAL A 167 10.31 -2.38 18.28
C VAL A 167 10.66 -3.65 19.07
N GLY A 168 11.88 -3.72 19.62
CA GLY A 168 12.33 -4.86 20.43
C GLY A 168 11.47 -5.07 21.68
N HIS A 169 11.22 -4.00 22.44
CA HIS A 169 10.40 -4.08 23.66
C HIS A 169 8.96 -4.54 23.37
N LEU A 170 8.35 -4.03 22.30
CA LEU A 170 7.01 -4.45 21.89
C LEU A 170 6.98 -5.91 21.43
N ALA A 171 8.06 -6.40 20.81
CA ALA A 171 8.18 -7.81 20.46
C ALA A 171 8.19 -8.70 21.70
N GLU A 172 8.97 -8.36 22.72
CA GLU A 172 8.99 -9.08 24.01
C GLU A 172 7.60 -9.07 24.66
N LEU A 173 6.90 -7.93 24.65
CA LEU A 173 5.55 -7.80 25.18
C LEU A 173 4.56 -8.75 24.48
N ARG A 174 4.59 -8.81 23.15
CA ARG A 174 3.72 -9.71 22.36
C ARG A 174 3.96 -11.17 22.73
N GLU A 175 5.22 -11.60 22.80
CA GLU A 175 5.56 -12.99 23.13
C GLU A 175 5.19 -13.34 24.57
N ALA A 176 5.40 -12.42 25.51
CA ALA A 176 4.98 -12.60 26.89
C ALA A 176 3.45 -12.74 27.02
N VAL A 177 2.67 -12.04 26.20
CA VAL A 177 1.21 -12.16 26.18
C VAL A 177 0.76 -13.43 25.46
N ALA A 178 1.35 -13.75 24.30
CA ALA A 178 1.05 -14.98 23.56
C ALA A 178 1.27 -16.23 24.44
N THR A 179 2.37 -16.27 25.19
CA THR A 179 2.67 -17.36 26.13
C THR A 179 1.60 -17.48 27.22
N ARG A 180 1.16 -16.36 27.81
CA ARG A 180 0.11 -16.37 28.84
C ARG A 180 -1.24 -16.85 28.31
N LEU A 181 -1.53 -16.60 27.04
CA LEU A 181 -2.77 -17.05 26.40
C LEU A 181 -2.70 -18.52 25.99
N ALA A 182 -1.52 -19.04 25.64
CA ALA A 182 -1.32 -20.45 25.31
C ALA A 182 -1.35 -21.40 26.53
N VAL A 183 -1.14 -20.86 27.74
CA VAL A 183 -1.16 -21.63 29.01
C VAL A 183 -2.58 -21.74 29.60
N LYS A 184 -3.57 -21.05 29.05
CA LYS A 184 -4.99 -21.11 29.46
C LYS A 184 -5.79 -22.03 28.55
#